data_AF-A0AA38JAT2-F1
#
_entry.id   AF-A0AA38JAT2-F1
#
_cell.length_a   1.000
_cell.length_b   1.000
_cell.length_c   1.000
_cell.angle_alpha   90.00
_cell.angle_beta   90.00
_cell.angle_gamma   90.00
#
_symmetry.space_group_name_H-M   'P 1'
#
loop_
_entity.id
_entity.type
_entity.pdbx_description
1 polymer ?
#
loop_
_entity_poly.entity_id
_entity_poly.type
_entity_poly.pdbx_seq_one_letter_code
_entity_poly.pdbx_strand_id
1 'polypeptide(L)'
;MTQSLAYKAIMEKKQRKEAMQQHRAENNIFRVRNCVEDKFEYISMVEAFWKSIQDKDLDQKTKDFVWMVAYDAHWSGTHWLRPSMKPELQQRAVCSHCGVIEDLEHKM
;
A
#
# COMPACT_ATOMS: atom_id res chain seq x y z
N MET A 1 -7.92 28.26 22.95
CA MET A 1 -7.18 27.11 22.36
C MET A 1 -5.85 26.99 23.08
N THR A 2 -5.53 25.86 23.69
CA THR A 2 -4.22 25.64 24.32
C THR A 2 -3.31 24.83 23.40
N GLN A 3 -1.99 25.02 23.52
CA GLN A 3 -0.99 24.23 22.78
C GLN A 3 -1.14 22.72 23.06
N SER A 4 -1.51 22.35 24.29
CA SER A 4 -1.74 20.95 24.68
C SER A 4 -2.92 20.31 23.95
N LEU A 5 -4.04 21.03 23.75
CA LEU A 5 -5.18 20.54 22.97
C LEU A 5 -4.84 20.43 21.48
N ALA A 6 -4.11 21.42 20.94
CA ALA A 6 -3.66 21.37 19.55
C ALA A 6 -2.72 20.18 19.29
N TYR A 7 -1.77 19.93 20.20
CA TYR A 7 -0.85 18.79 20.10
C TYR A 7 -1.58 17.44 20.17
N LYS A 8 -2.53 17.28 21.10
CA LYS A 8 -3.38 16.07 21.19
C LYS A 8 -4.12 15.80 19.88
N ALA A 9 -4.76 16.81 19.31
CA ALA A 9 -5.48 16.67 18.04
C ALA A 9 -4.57 16.29 16.86
N ILE A 10 -3.33 16.79 16.83
CA ILE A 10 -2.32 16.42 15.82
C ILE A 10 -1.91 14.94 16.00
N MET A 11 -1.63 14.53 17.23
CA MET A 11 -1.24 13.15 17.53
C MET A 11 -2.34 12.14 17.19
N GLU A 12 -3.59 12.44 17.52
CA GLU A 12 -4.73 11.60 17.15
C GLU A 12 -4.90 11.49 15.63
N LYS A 13 -4.71 12.59 14.89
CA LYS A 13 -4.74 12.57 13.42
C LYS A 13 -3.62 11.69 12.85
N LYS A 14 -2.43 11.75 13.43
CA LYS A 14 -1.27 10.93 13.03
C LYS A 14 -1.54 9.45 13.30
N GLN A 15 -2.01 9.11 14.50
CA GLN A 15 -2.35 7.73 14.88
C GLN A 15 -3.44 7.13 13.97
N ARG A 16 -4.51 7.88 13.67
CA ARG A 16 -5.55 7.42 12.74
C ARG A 16 -4.99 7.13 11.35
N LYS A 17 -4.08 7.98 10.86
CA LYS A 17 -3.43 7.78 9.56
C LYS A 17 -2.54 6.55 9.57
N GLU A 18 -1.73 6.36 10.62
CA GLU A 18 -0.86 5.20 10.78
C GLU A 18 -1.67 3.89 10.86
N ALA A 19 -2.76 3.87 11.62
CA ALA A 19 -3.67 2.73 11.71
C ALA A 19 -4.31 2.38 10.35
N MET A 20 -4.74 3.39 9.58
CA MET A 20 -5.27 3.16 8.22
C MET A 20 -4.21 2.57 7.28
N GLN A 21 -2.96 3.03 7.36
CA GLN A 21 -1.86 2.48 6.55
C GLN A 21 -1.54 1.03 6.94
N GLN A 22 -1.47 0.75 8.25
CA GLN A 22 -1.28 -0.61 8.75
C GLN A 22 -2.37 -1.55 8.24
N HIS A 23 -3.64 -1.13 8.30
CA HIS A 23 -4.75 -1.96 7.83
C HIS A 23 -4.67 -2.27 6.32
N ARG A 24 -4.23 -1.32 5.48
CA ARG A 24 -4.04 -1.57 4.04
C ARG A 24 -2.89 -2.53 3.79
N ALA A 25 -1.78 -2.37 4.51
CA ALA A 25 -0.64 -3.27 4.42
C ALA A 25 -1.03 -4.69 4.84
N GLU A 26 -1.76 -4.83 5.94
CA GLU A 26 -2.30 -6.11 6.40
C GLU A 26 -3.20 -6.77 5.35
N ASN A 27 -4.10 -6.00 4.72
CA ASN A 27 -4.96 -6.52 3.65
C ASN A 27 -4.14 -7.01 2.45
N ASN A 28 -3.12 -6.27 2.01
CA ASN A 28 -2.27 -6.69 0.90
C ASN A 28 -1.47 -7.97 1.23
N ILE A 29 -0.90 -8.05 2.44
CA ILE A 29 -0.19 -9.26 2.91
C ILE A 29 -1.15 -10.45 3.01
N PHE A 30 -2.38 -10.24 3.49
CA PHE A 30 -3.41 -11.28 3.56
C PHE A 30 -3.75 -11.83 2.17
N ARG A 31 -3.84 -10.94 1.16
CA ARG A 31 -4.06 -11.37 -0.24
C ARG A 31 -2.90 -12.18 -0.79
N VAL A 32 -1.66 -11.79 -0.49
CA VAL A 32 -0.47 -12.57 -0.86
C VAL A 32 -0.55 -13.96 -0.24
N ARG A 33 -0.89 -14.06 1.06
CA ARG A 33 -1.06 -15.34 1.74
C ARG A 33 -2.10 -16.22 1.05
N ASN A 34 -3.29 -15.69 0.77
CA ASN A 34 -4.36 -16.45 0.10
C ASN A 34 -3.91 -16.95 -1.28
N CYS A 35 -3.18 -16.13 -2.05
CA CYS A 35 -2.61 -16.55 -3.33
C CYS A 35 -1.55 -17.65 -3.20
N VAL A 36 -0.72 -17.61 -2.15
CA VAL A 36 0.29 -18.65 -1.89
C VAL A 36 -0.38 -19.96 -1.47
N GLU A 37 -1.37 -19.89 -0.59
CA GLU A 37 -2.15 -21.05 -0.15
C GLU A 37 -2.87 -21.72 -1.32
N ASP A 38 -3.53 -20.95 -2.17
CA ASP A 38 -4.25 -21.44 -3.35
C ASP A 38 -3.32 -22.13 -4.37
N LYS A 39 -2.09 -21.62 -4.53
CA LYS A 39 -1.14 -22.15 -5.54
C LYS A 39 -0.25 -23.28 -5.05
N PHE A 40 0.10 -23.28 -3.77
CA PHE A 40 1.12 -24.17 -3.22
C PHE A 40 0.61 -25.06 -2.09
N GLU A 41 -0.68 -24.96 -1.74
CA GLU A 41 -1.33 -25.72 -0.65
C GLU A 41 -0.61 -25.56 0.69
N TYR A 42 0.07 -24.42 0.88
CA TYR A 42 0.90 -24.12 2.04
C TYR A 42 0.54 -22.77 2.68
N ILE A 43 0.31 -22.78 3.99
CA ILE A 43 0.02 -21.59 4.80
C ILE A 43 1.32 -20.88 5.16
N SER A 44 1.55 -19.73 4.54
CA SER A 44 2.72 -18.89 4.85
C SER A 44 2.45 -17.90 5.99
N MET A 45 3.36 -17.80 6.96
CA MET A 45 3.32 -16.76 7.99
C MET A 45 3.71 -15.37 7.41
N VAL A 46 3.28 -14.27 8.05
CA VAL A 46 3.63 -12.91 7.58
C VAL A 46 5.15 -12.71 7.56
N GLU A 47 5.84 -13.27 8.55
CA GLU A 47 7.29 -13.23 8.69
C GLU A 47 7.98 -13.95 7.52
N ALA A 48 7.37 -15.03 7.01
CA ALA A 48 7.90 -15.76 5.86
C ALA A 48 7.84 -14.92 4.58
N PHE A 49 6.78 -14.12 4.41
CA PHE A 49 6.69 -13.16 3.31
C PHE A 49 7.78 -12.09 3.38
N TRP A 50 7.99 -11.49 4.55
CA TRP A 50 9.07 -10.49 4.69
C TRP A 50 10.46 -11.08 4.51
N LYS A 51 10.66 -12.32 4.97
CA LYS A 51 11.91 -13.05 4.77
C LYS A 51 12.16 -13.37 3.30
N SER A 52 11.12 -13.75 2.54
CA SER A 52 11.28 -14.05 1.11
C SER A 52 11.63 -12.82 0.28
N ILE A 53 11.13 -11.63 0.66
CA ILE A 53 11.56 -10.37 0.03
C ILE A 53 13.06 -10.10 0.24
N GLN A 54 13.64 -10.56 1.36
CA GLN A 54 15.06 -10.35 1.64
C GLN A 54 15.99 -11.33 0.91
N ASP A 55 15.46 -12.25 0.10
CA ASP A 55 16.25 -13.26 -0.59
C ASP A 55 17.38 -12.64 -1.44
N LYS A 56 18.55 -13.28 -1.44
CA LYS A 56 19.75 -12.82 -2.16
C LYS A 56 19.57 -12.84 -3.69
N ASP A 57 18.63 -13.63 -4.19
CA ASP A 57 18.35 -13.75 -5.62
C ASP A 57 17.54 -12.56 -6.16
N LEU A 58 16.97 -11.73 -5.26
CA LEU A 58 16.31 -10.48 -5.61
C LEU A 58 17.29 -9.31 -5.54
N ASP A 59 17.31 -8.48 -6.58
CA ASP A 59 18.03 -7.21 -6.55
C ASP A 59 17.32 -6.18 -5.67
N GLN A 60 18.07 -5.18 -5.19
CA GLN A 60 17.53 -4.21 -4.24
C GLN A 60 16.30 -3.45 -4.78
N LYS A 61 16.23 -3.14 -6.08
CA LYS A 61 15.09 -2.40 -6.63
C LYS A 61 13.82 -3.24 -6.59
N THR A 62 13.94 -4.54 -6.86
CA THR A 62 12.81 -5.47 -6.74
C THR A 62 12.33 -5.57 -5.31
N LYS A 63 13.25 -5.66 -4.34
CA LYS A 63 12.92 -5.66 -2.90
C LYS A 63 12.15 -4.42 -2.49
N ASP A 64 12.67 -3.25 -2.86
CA ASP A 64 12.06 -1.96 -2.55
C ASP A 64 10.67 -1.83 -3.19
N PHE A 65 10.53 -2.28 -4.44
CA PHE A 65 9.25 -2.28 -5.13
C PHE A 65 8.22 -3.17 -4.44
N VAL A 66 8.54 -4.43 -4.14
CA VAL A 66 7.62 -5.34 -3.45
C VAL A 66 7.24 -4.80 -2.07
N TRP A 67 8.19 -4.23 -1.33
CA TRP A 67 7.90 -3.57 -0.06
C TRP A 67 6.92 -2.40 -0.24
N MET A 68 7.16 -1.52 -1.21
CA MET A 68 6.26 -0.38 -1.49
C MET A 68 4.86 -0.83 -1.87
N VAL A 69 4.71 -1.89 -2.66
CA VAL A 69 3.41 -2.44 -3.03
C VAL A 69 2.70 -3.04 -1.83
N ALA A 70 3.40 -3.88 -1.05
CA ALA A 70 2.86 -4.51 0.14
C ALA A 70 2.35 -3.46 1.16
N TYR A 71 3.07 -2.35 1.33
CA TYR A 71 2.71 -1.27 2.24
C TYR A 71 1.75 -0.21 1.67
N ASP A 72 1.20 -0.40 0.45
CA ASP A 72 0.40 0.62 -0.25
C ASP A 72 1.10 1.99 -0.27
N ALA A 73 2.39 1.98 -0.59
CA ALA A 73 3.26 3.16 -0.65
C ALA A 73 3.67 3.53 -2.09
N HIS A 74 3.32 2.69 -3.07
CA HIS A 74 3.63 2.95 -4.48
C HIS A 74 2.67 3.99 -5.10
N TRP A 75 3.16 4.75 -6.08
CA TRP A 75 2.41 5.81 -6.76
C TRP A 75 1.39 5.24 -7.77
N SER A 76 0.28 4.71 -7.28
CA SER A 76 -0.82 4.16 -8.09
C SER A 76 -2.18 4.44 -7.45
N GLY A 77 -3.25 4.27 -8.24
CA GLY A 77 -4.64 4.38 -7.80
C GLY A 77 -4.95 5.63 -6.98
N THR A 78 -5.47 5.41 -5.76
CA THR A 78 -5.96 6.51 -4.88
C THR A 78 -4.88 7.46 -4.37
N HIS A 79 -3.59 7.12 -4.52
CA HIS A 79 -2.50 8.02 -4.13
C HIS A 79 -2.49 9.32 -4.93
N TRP A 80 -2.93 9.26 -6.18
CA TRP A 80 -3.05 10.43 -7.05
C TRP A 80 -4.19 11.35 -6.63
N LEU A 81 -5.22 10.84 -5.93
CA LEU A 81 -6.42 11.59 -5.52
C LEU A 81 -6.24 12.39 -4.21
N ARG A 82 -5.01 12.48 -3.69
CA ARG A 82 -4.74 13.24 -2.47
C ARG A 82 -5.05 14.73 -2.70
N PRO A 83 -5.62 15.45 -1.71
CA PRO A 83 -5.97 16.87 -1.88
C PRO A 83 -4.80 17.79 -2.24
N SER A 84 -3.57 17.39 -1.91
CA SER A 84 -2.34 18.13 -2.23
C SER A 84 -1.85 17.92 -3.68
N MET A 85 -2.49 17.04 -4.46
CA MET A 85 -2.06 16.74 -5.83
C MET A 85 -2.61 17.73 -6.84
N LYS A 86 -1.75 18.12 -7.79
CA LYS A 86 -2.16 18.96 -8.93
C LYS A 86 -3.23 18.23 -9.77
N PRO A 87 -4.20 18.94 -10.36
CA PRO A 87 -5.26 18.33 -11.16
C PRO A 87 -4.74 17.43 -12.29
N GLU A 88 -3.66 17.85 -12.96
CA GLU A 88 -3.02 17.07 -14.03
C GLU A 88 -2.49 15.70 -13.54
N LEU A 89 -2.02 15.62 -12.29
CA LEU A 89 -1.54 14.37 -11.70
C LEU A 89 -2.71 13.49 -11.22
N GLN A 90 -3.82 14.10 -10.80
CA GLN A 90 -5.02 13.35 -10.40
C GLN A 90 -5.61 12.55 -11.57
N GLN A 91 -5.43 13.01 -12.81
CA GLN A 91 -5.86 12.29 -14.01
C GLN A 91 -5.21 10.90 -14.12
N ARG A 92 -4.01 10.70 -13.54
CA ARG A 92 -3.32 9.41 -13.50
C ARG A 92 -3.97 8.38 -12.58
N ALA A 93 -4.92 8.81 -11.72
CA ALA A 93 -5.64 7.92 -10.84
C ALA A 93 -6.60 6.99 -11.60
N VAL A 94 -7.01 7.38 -12.82
CA VAL A 94 -8.10 6.75 -13.55
C VAL A 94 -7.58 6.25 -14.89
N CYS A 95 -7.96 5.03 -15.25
CA CYS A 95 -7.66 4.47 -16.55
C CYS A 95 -8.40 5.22 -17.66
N SER A 96 -7.70 5.62 -18.71
CA SER A 96 -8.28 6.29 -19.88
C SER A 96 -9.18 5.38 -20.72
N HIS A 97 -9.07 4.05 -20.58
CA HIS A 97 -9.81 3.08 -21.40
C HIS A 97 -11.16 2.70 -20.80
N CYS A 98 -11.21 2.43 -19.49
CA CYS A 98 -12.39 1.91 -18.80
C CYS A 98 -12.93 2.84 -17.70
N GLY A 99 -12.21 3.92 -17.35
CA GLY A 99 -12.67 4.90 -16.37
C GLY A 99 -12.64 4.45 -14.90
N VAL A 100 -12.03 3.30 -14.59
CA VAL A 100 -11.85 2.83 -13.20
C VAL A 100 -10.51 3.28 -12.63
N ILE A 101 -10.31 3.10 -11.32
CA ILE A 101 -9.06 3.45 -10.66
C ILE A 101 -7.92 2.58 -11.21
N GLU A 102 -6.87 3.22 -11.69
CA GLU A 102 -5.65 2.57 -12.21
C GLU A 102 -4.71 2.26 -11.04
N ASP A 103 -4.94 1.12 -10.39
CA ASP A 103 -4.06 0.54 -9.38
C ASP A 103 -3.36 -0.72 -9.91
N LEU A 104 -2.58 -1.40 -9.05
CA LEU A 104 -1.82 -2.58 -9.45
C LEU A 104 -2.69 -3.81 -9.76
N GLU A 105 -3.99 -3.74 -9.50
CA GLU A 105 -4.94 -4.82 -9.73
C GLU A 105 -5.77 -4.60 -10.99
N HIS A 106 -5.77 -3.36 -11.48
CA HIS A 106 -6.44 -3.02 -12.71
C HIS A 106 -5.82 -3.80 -13.88
N LYS A 107 -6.68 -4.54 -14.59
CA LYS A 107 -6.34 -5.27 -15.81
C LYS A 107 -7.10 -4.60 -16.95
N MET A 108 -6.36 -4.03 -17.90
CA MET A 108 -6.91 -3.47 -19.15
C MET A 108 -7.52 -4.55 -20.05
#